data_AF-A0A2V1JVL9-F1
#
_entry.id   AF-A0A2V1JVL9-F1
#
_cell.length_a   1.000
_cell.length_b   1.000
_cell.length_c   1.000
_cell.angle_alpha   90.00
_cell.angle_beta   90.00
_cell.angle_gamma   90.00
#
_symmetry.space_group_name_H-M   'P 1'
#
loop_
_entity.id
_entity.type
_entity.pdbx_description
1 polymer ?
#
loop_
_entity_poly.entity_id
_entity_poly.type
_entity_poly.pdbx_seq_one_letter_code
_entity_poly.pdbx_strand_id
1 'polypeptide(L)'
;MLTFGIDWDDVISPLNDCAIELANQEYQFDPPLTLEDINSWENTGRASVIKKYYNDPRLYDMQRVSDEAKAFIRKLQTKGIVYIVTAVYPQFMSKRVEQIKTAFPDFPDENIIMGFQKSVVQVDITLDDGPRNILKSSARFPVLMRRPWNRELTGLLAVHNYDEFFQLLDQIKSSMIEDRVEPKAPCVVALVGPSGSNKNEITRRLCETGRFTVPKAYTTKKVSDSIHTTITEEEFIRDSAEFVETTRYAGYAYGTKWKDITSLMNGDKYVVMPMDLSGAIAMKRHYPTVIIFCKCKREQMIESILEKDMDNHEKMLRLVSLENELKNAALCDYVVHTDREDAVERILSIYSAV
;
A
#
# COMPACT_ATOMS: atom_id res chain seq x y z
N MET A 1 13.29 20.59 0.10
CA MET A 1 13.88 19.23 0.18
C MET A 1 12.96 18.41 1.07
N LEU A 2 12.59 17.19 0.66
CA LEU A 2 11.64 16.38 1.44
C LEU A 2 12.30 15.88 2.73
N THR A 3 11.48 15.68 3.76
CA THR A 3 11.84 15.04 5.03
C THR A 3 11.14 13.68 5.15
N PHE A 4 11.90 12.67 5.57
CA PHE A 4 11.45 11.28 5.68
C PHE A 4 11.57 10.78 7.12
N GLY A 5 10.49 10.27 7.70
CA GLY A 5 10.52 9.51 8.95
C GLY A 5 10.45 8.02 8.64
N ILE A 6 11.51 7.27 8.94
CA ILE A 6 11.59 5.83 8.65
C ILE A 6 11.58 5.06 9.96
N ASP A 7 10.62 4.16 10.14
CA ASP A 7 10.64 3.25 11.28
C ASP A 7 11.82 2.28 11.17
N TRP A 8 12.31 1.84 12.32
CA TRP A 8 13.35 0.85 12.41
C TRP A 8 12.79 -0.58 12.31
N ASP A 9 11.89 -0.91 13.23
CA ASP A 9 11.38 -2.26 13.43
C ASP A 9 10.43 -2.64 12.29
N ASP A 10 10.66 -3.82 11.72
CA ASP A 10 9.93 -4.41 10.59
C ASP A 10 9.81 -3.52 9.34
N VAL A 11 10.51 -2.39 9.27
CA VAL A 11 10.68 -1.57 8.05
C VAL A 11 12.10 -1.69 7.50
N ILE A 12 13.13 -1.57 8.34
CA ILE A 12 14.56 -1.74 7.93
C ILE A 12 15.31 -2.79 8.75
N SER A 13 14.75 -3.27 9.86
CA SER A 13 15.34 -4.31 10.70
C SER A 13 14.24 -5.24 11.24
N PRO A 14 14.40 -6.57 11.16
CA PRO A 14 13.31 -7.51 11.46
C PRO A 14 13.12 -7.69 12.97
N LEU A 15 12.07 -7.12 13.55
CA LEU A 15 11.73 -7.31 14.96
C LEU A 15 10.97 -8.62 15.16
N ASN A 16 9.92 -8.82 14.36
CA ASN A 16 9.02 -9.94 14.52
C ASN A 16 9.63 -11.27 14.07
N ASP A 17 10.50 -11.30 13.05
CA ASP A 17 11.23 -12.53 12.69
C ASP A 17 12.14 -12.99 13.83
N CYS A 18 12.89 -12.07 14.45
CA CYS A 18 13.75 -12.40 15.60
C CYS A 18 12.93 -12.91 16.80
N ALA A 19 11.76 -12.32 17.05
CA ALA A 19 10.86 -12.78 18.11
C ALA A 19 10.29 -14.18 17.83
N ILE A 20 9.94 -14.46 16.57
CA ILE A 20 9.49 -15.79 16.12
C ILE A 20 10.61 -16.82 16.24
N GLU A 21 11.84 -16.46 15.87
CA GLU A 21 12.99 -17.37 15.96
C GLU A 21 13.23 -17.79 17.42
N LEU A 22 13.23 -16.83 18.36
CA LEU A 22 13.31 -17.12 19.79
C LEU A 22 12.15 -17.99 20.27
N ALA A 23 10.93 -17.73 19.78
CA ALA A 23 9.76 -18.55 20.09
C ALA A 23 9.88 -20.00 19.61
N ASN A 24 10.31 -20.18 18.37
CA ASN A 24 10.50 -21.51 17.78
C ASN A 24 11.62 -22.28 18.48
N GLN A 25 12.70 -21.62 18.89
CA GLN A 25 13.78 -22.24 19.66
C GLN A 25 13.31 -22.71 21.05
N GLU A 26 12.49 -21.91 21.75
CA GLU A 26 12.05 -22.23 23.11
C GLU A 26 10.90 -23.25 23.14
N TYR A 27 9.91 -23.13 22.26
CA TYR A 27 8.67 -23.91 22.32
C TYR A 27 8.59 -25.05 21.30
N GLN A 28 9.46 -25.08 20.30
CA GLN A 28 9.51 -26.15 19.28
C GLN A 28 8.15 -26.40 18.60
N PHE A 29 7.48 -25.33 18.15
CA PHE A 29 6.18 -25.42 17.47
C PHE A 29 6.21 -26.34 16.24
N ASP A 30 5.11 -27.08 16.02
CA ASP A 30 4.87 -27.88 14.82
C ASP A 30 3.49 -27.55 14.21
N PRO A 31 3.41 -26.96 13.00
CA PRO A 31 4.54 -26.43 12.23
C PRO A 31 5.18 -25.22 12.94
N PRO A 32 6.45 -24.87 12.64
CA PRO A 32 7.10 -23.68 13.18
C PRO A 32 6.27 -22.41 12.96
N LEU A 33 6.33 -21.48 13.90
CA LEU A 33 5.73 -20.15 13.70
C LEU A 33 6.43 -19.43 12.55
N THR A 34 5.64 -18.70 11.79
CA THR A 34 6.05 -17.83 10.69
C THR A 34 5.45 -16.44 10.88
N LEU A 35 5.92 -15.44 10.11
CA LEU A 35 5.32 -14.09 10.17
C LEU A 35 3.82 -14.10 9.86
N GLU A 36 3.36 -15.05 9.03
CA GLU A 36 1.96 -15.23 8.66
C GLU A 36 1.08 -15.59 9.86
N ASP A 37 1.65 -16.17 10.92
CA ASP A 37 0.93 -16.44 12.17
C ASP A 37 0.63 -15.16 12.98
N ILE A 38 1.26 -14.02 12.65
CA ILE A 38 0.98 -12.71 13.26
C ILE A 38 -0.13 -12.02 12.44
N ASN A 39 -1.37 -12.43 12.68
CA ASN A 39 -2.52 -11.95 11.91
C ASN A 39 -3.17 -10.66 12.44
N SER A 40 -2.68 -10.11 13.56
CA SER A 40 -3.18 -8.85 14.12
C SER A 40 -2.06 -8.12 14.88
N TRP A 41 -2.20 -6.81 15.02
CA TRP A 41 -1.29 -6.00 15.83
C TRP A 41 -1.33 -6.41 17.31
N GLU A 42 -2.50 -6.83 17.79
CA GLU A 42 -2.72 -7.36 19.11
C GLU A 42 -2.01 -8.71 19.32
N ASN A 43 -1.43 -9.29 18.27
CA ASN A 43 -0.67 -10.53 18.31
C ASN A 43 -1.44 -11.61 19.07
N THR A 44 -2.60 -11.95 18.55
CA THR A 44 -3.49 -12.98 19.11
C THR A 44 -3.21 -14.34 18.49
N GLY A 45 -3.76 -15.41 19.06
CA GLY A 45 -3.61 -16.76 18.49
C GLY A 45 -2.24 -17.39 18.73
N ARG A 46 -1.74 -18.18 17.75
CA ARG A 46 -0.51 -18.99 17.90
C ARG A 46 0.73 -18.15 18.18
N ALA A 47 0.86 -17.00 17.53
CA ALA A 47 2.00 -16.10 17.69
C ALA A 47 1.93 -15.23 18.96
N SER A 48 0.88 -15.33 19.77
CA SER A 48 0.70 -14.45 20.95
C SER A 48 1.85 -14.47 21.96
N VAL A 49 2.60 -15.58 21.98
CA VAL A 49 3.76 -15.73 22.86
C VAL A 49 4.92 -14.79 22.51
N ILE A 50 5.03 -14.31 21.27
CA ILE A 50 6.25 -13.61 20.83
C ILE A 50 6.42 -12.25 21.50
N LYS A 51 5.33 -11.64 21.99
CA LYS A 51 5.36 -10.36 22.72
C LYS A 51 6.30 -10.36 23.92
N LYS A 52 6.50 -11.52 24.57
CA LYS A 52 7.41 -11.62 25.72
C LYS A 52 8.86 -11.30 25.33
N TYR A 53 9.24 -11.59 24.08
CA TYR A 53 10.61 -11.38 23.59
C TYR A 53 10.90 -9.92 23.23
N TYR A 54 9.91 -9.05 23.09
CA TYR A 54 10.16 -7.61 22.89
C TYR A 54 10.88 -6.97 24.09
N ASN A 55 10.83 -7.62 25.25
CA ASN A 55 11.59 -7.23 26.44
C ASN A 55 12.86 -8.08 26.67
N ASP A 56 13.25 -8.91 25.71
CA ASP A 56 14.42 -9.79 25.80
C ASP A 56 15.62 -9.16 25.06
N PRO A 57 16.77 -8.92 25.74
CA PRO A 57 17.96 -8.36 25.09
C PRO A 57 18.44 -9.14 23.87
N ARG A 58 18.28 -10.48 23.87
CA ARG A 58 18.73 -11.36 22.79
C ARG A 58 18.09 -11.00 21.46
N LEU A 59 16.83 -10.54 21.49
CA LEU A 59 16.12 -10.10 20.29
C LEU A 59 16.89 -8.96 19.60
N TYR A 60 17.35 -7.97 20.36
CA TYR A 60 18.08 -6.82 19.82
C TYR A 60 19.50 -7.22 19.39
N ASP A 61 20.10 -8.22 20.03
CA ASP A 61 21.38 -8.78 19.58
C ASP A 61 21.26 -9.53 18.25
N MET A 62 20.09 -10.07 17.91
CA MET A 62 19.82 -10.78 16.66
C MET A 62 19.45 -9.86 15.50
N GLN A 63 18.84 -8.71 15.77
CA GLN A 63 18.42 -7.76 14.74
C GLN A 63 19.59 -7.28 13.86
N ARG A 64 19.40 -7.34 12.55
CA ARG A 64 20.37 -6.88 11.54
C ARG A 64 19.66 -6.12 10.44
N VAL A 65 20.27 -5.03 9.98
CA VAL A 65 19.83 -4.30 8.79
C VAL A 65 20.42 -4.98 7.55
N SER A 66 19.56 -5.40 6.62
CA SER A 66 19.98 -6.02 5.37
C SER A 66 20.72 -5.01 4.46
N ASP A 67 21.49 -5.51 3.50
CA ASP A 67 22.17 -4.62 2.55
C ASP A 67 21.18 -3.89 1.63
N GLU A 68 20.03 -4.50 1.35
CA GLU A 68 18.92 -3.86 0.64
C GLU A 68 18.37 -2.66 1.44
N ALA A 69 18.09 -2.86 2.74
CA ALA A 69 17.62 -1.79 3.61
C ALA A 69 18.67 -0.66 3.77
N LYS A 70 19.97 -1.01 3.79
CA LYS A 70 21.04 -0.01 3.78
C LYS A 70 21.05 0.80 2.49
N ALA A 71 20.92 0.13 1.34
CA ALA A 71 20.87 0.78 0.04
C ALA A 71 19.63 1.69 -0.09
N PHE A 72 18.48 1.25 0.45
CA PHE A 72 17.25 2.04 0.54
C PHE A 72 17.47 3.37 1.29
N ILE A 73 18.03 3.34 2.51
CA ILE A 73 18.31 4.55 3.30
C ILE A 73 19.29 5.48 2.58
N ARG A 74 20.40 4.94 2.03
CA ARG A 74 21.38 5.75 1.29
C ARG A 74 20.74 6.43 0.07
N LYS A 75 19.92 5.71 -0.68
CA LYS A 75 19.19 6.27 -1.83
C LYS A 75 18.19 7.33 -1.38
N LEU A 76 17.51 7.16 -0.25
CA LEU A 76 16.63 8.19 0.32
C LEU A 76 17.38 9.46 0.73
N GLN A 77 18.58 9.34 1.31
CA GLN A 77 19.41 10.48 1.68
C GLN A 77 19.80 11.35 0.46
N THR A 78 19.85 10.77 -0.75
CA THR A 78 20.04 11.56 -1.99
C THR A 78 18.79 12.35 -2.40
N LYS A 79 17.62 11.99 -1.88
CA LYS A 79 16.31 12.59 -2.23
C LYS A 79 15.78 13.53 -1.15
N GLY A 80 16.35 13.53 0.06
CA GLY A 80 15.97 14.42 1.15
C GLY A 80 16.59 14.07 2.50
N ILE A 81 16.09 14.68 3.57
CA ILE A 81 16.57 14.44 4.94
C ILE A 81 15.88 13.20 5.49
N VAL A 82 16.66 12.23 5.96
CA VAL A 82 16.14 10.99 6.55
C VAL A 82 16.31 11.04 8.06
N TYR A 83 15.22 10.79 8.77
CA TYR A 83 15.14 10.58 10.21
C TYR A 83 14.81 9.10 10.46
N ILE A 84 15.54 8.46 11.37
CA ILE A 84 15.13 7.16 11.91
C ILE A 84 14.24 7.43 13.11
N VAL A 85 12.96 7.06 13.02
CA VAL A 85 11.93 7.31 14.04
C VAL A 85 11.53 5.99 14.67
N THR A 86 12.20 5.62 15.76
CA THR A 86 12.10 4.29 16.38
C THR A 86 11.52 4.36 17.80
N ALA A 87 10.95 3.27 18.28
CA ALA A 87 10.49 3.13 19.65
C ALA A 87 10.99 1.80 20.22
N VAL A 88 11.67 1.87 21.37
CA VAL A 88 12.10 0.70 22.15
C VAL A 88 11.85 0.97 23.62
N TYR A 89 11.83 -0.08 24.45
CA TYR A 89 11.79 0.13 25.89
C TYR A 89 13.01 0.94 26.37
N PRO A 90 12.87 1.79 27.40
CA PRO A 90 13.94 2.70 27.84
C PRO A 90 15.31 2.02 28.08
N GLN A 91 15.31 0.81 28.64
CA GLN A 91 16.53 0.03 28.89
C GLN A 91 17.28 -0.39 27.62
N PHE A 92 16.63 -0.38 26.45
CA PHE A 92 17.24 -0.75 25.16
C PHE A 92 17.55 0.45 24.28
N MET A 93 17.31 1.69 24.72
CA MET A 93 17.56 2.88 23.89
C MET A 93 19.03 3.00 23.48
N SER A 94 19.98 2.75 24.39
CA SER A 94 21.41 2.75 24.07
C SER A 94 21.76 1.68 23.04
N LYS A 95 21.20 0.47 23.21
CA LYS A 95 21.37 -0.64 22.27
C LYS A 95 20.83 -0.31 20.89
N ARG A 96 19.67 0.36 20.79
CA ARG A 96 19.09 0.80 19.52
C ARG A 96 20.01 1.79 18.79
N VAL A 97 20.58 2.75 19.51
CA VAL A 97 21.56 3.69 18.94
C VAL A 97 22.80 2.95 18.46
N GLU A 98 23.32 1.99 19.23
CA GLU A 98 24.46 1.15 18.81
C GLU A 98 24.16 0.38 17.52
N GLN A 99 22.96 -0.22 17.40
CA GLN A 99 22.53 -0.90 16.17
C GLN A 99 22.45 0.05 14.97
N ILE A 100 21.86 1.24 15.15
CA ILE A 100 21.78 2.27 14.10
C ILE A 100 23.18 2.64 13.64
N LYS A 101 24.10 2.94 14.57
CA LYS A 101 25.48 3.34 14.26
C LYS A 101 26.30 2.22 13.64
N THR A 102 26.03 0.98 14.02
CA THR A 102 26.66 -0.19 13.40
C THR A 102 26.19 -0.35 11.95
N ALA A 103 24.90 -0.18 11.68
CA ALA A 103 24.35 -0.28 10.33
C ALA A 103 24.70 0.93 9.44
N PHE A 104 24.78 2.12 10.05
CA PHE A 104 24.98 3.41 9.39
C PHE A 104 25.98 4.27 10.19
N PRO A 105 27.30 4.03 10.06
CA PRO A 105 28.31 4.73 10.87
C PRO A 105 28.26 6.26 10.78
N ASP A 106 27.97 6.78 9.59
CA ASP A 106 27.93 8.23 9.31
C ASP A 106 26.53 8.84 9.43
N PHE A 107 25.55 8.12 10.02
CA PHE A 107 24.19 8.67 10.17
C PHE A 107 24.17 9.78 11.23
N PRO A 108 23.60 10.97 10.95
CA PRO A 108 23.60 12.09 11.91
C PRO A 108 22.86 11.75 13.21
N ASP A 109 23.43 12.13 14.36
CA ASP A 109 22.84 11.84 15.68
C ASP A 109 21.51 12.57 15.87
N GLU A 110 21.44 13.83 15.42
CA GLU A 110 20.25 14.67 15.44
C GLU A 110 19.10 14.12 14.59
N ASN A 111 19.39 13.16 13.70
CA ASN A 111 18.40 12.52 12.85
C ASN A 111 17.86 11.20 13.45
N ILE A 112 18.27 10.83 14.66
CA ILE A 112 17.75 9.67 15.39
C ILE A 112 16.72 10.15 16.40
N ILE A 113 15.44 9.84 16.16
CA ILE A 113 14.33 10.23 17.03
C ILE A 113 13.79 8.97 17.70
N MET A 114 13.86 8.94 19.04
CA MET A 114 13.38 7.81 19.83
C MET A 114 12.14 8.19 20.64
N GLY A 115 11.04 7.44 20.46
CA GLY A 115 9.84 7.60 21.28
C GLY A 115 8.62 6.87 20.74
N PHE A 116 7.78 6.38 21.65
CA PHE A 116 6.53 5.69 21.29
C PHE A 116 5.48 6.62 20.68
N GLN A 117 5.48 7.91 21.06
CA GLN A 117 4.50 8.87 20.55
C GLN A 117 4.96 9.50 19.23
N LYS A 118 5.04 8.71 18.17
CA LYS A 118 5.53 9.14 16.85
C LYS A 118 4.67 10.23 16.19
N SER A 119 3.43 10.42 16.64
CA SER A 119 2.51 11.43 16.09
C SER A 119 3.02 12.88 16.20
N VAL A 120 3.94 13.16 17.13
CA VAL A 120 4.53 14.49 17.31
C VAL A 120 5.65 14.80 16.31
N VAL A 121 6.16 13.79 15.60
CA VAL A 121 7.25 13.95 14.64
C VAL A 121 6.66 14.42 13.32
N GLN A 122 7.01 15.64 12.92
CA GLN A 122 6.53 16.26 11.69
C GLN A 122 7.55 16.05 10.57
N VAL A 123 7.13 15.31 9.55
CA VAL A 123 7.90 15.05 8.32
C VAL A 123 6.97 15.11 7.11
N ASP A 124 7.51 15.24 5.90
CA ASP A 124 6.70 15.20 4.70
C ASP A 124 6.13 13.79 4.46
N ILE A 125 6.98 12.77 4.64
CA ILE A 125 6.64 11.37 4.36
C ILE A 125 7.09 10.51 5.54
N THR A 126 6.23 9.62 6.03
CA THR A 126 6.63 8.60 7.01
C THR A 126 6.44 7.20 6.42
N LEU A 127 7.33 6.26 6.75
CA LEU A 127 7.21 4.84 6.41
C LEU A 127 7.28 4.01 7.68
N ASP A 128 6.18 3.36 8.03
CA ASP A 128 6.00 2.63 9.30
C ASP A 128 5.09 1.43 9.05
N ASP A 129 5.33 0.29 9.68
CA ASP A 129 4.44 -0.90 9.58
C ASP A 129 3.30 -0.85 10.61
N GLY A 130 3.44 -0.02 11.64
CA GLY A 130 2.53 0.13 12.77
C GLY A 130 1.26 0.89 12.40
N PRO A 131 0.07 0.24 12.41
CA PRO A 131 -1.20 0.88 12.08
C PRO A 131 -1.48 2.19 12.81
N ARG A 132 -1.17 2.22 14.12
CA ARG A 132 -1.44 3.37 14.98
C ARG A 132 -0.55 4.57 14.64
N ASN A 133 0.67 4.32 14.19
CA ASN A 133 1.63 5.36 13.80
C ASN A 133 1.19 6.02 12.50
N ILE A 134 0.66 5.23 11.56
CA ILE A 134 0.12 5.72 10.29
C ILE A 134 -1.19 6.49 10.48
N LEU A 135 -2.16 5.91 11.20
CA LEU A 135 -3.49 6.52 11.37
C LEU A 135 -3.47 7.82 12.20
N LYS A 136 -2.48 7.98 13.08
CA LYS A 136 -2.29 9.18 13.91
C LYS A 136 -1.12 10.06 13.45
N SER A 137 -0.53 9.76 12.29
CA SER A 137 0.62 10.49 11.80
C SER A 137 0.26 11.96 11.53
N SER A 138 1.19 12.85 11.84
CA SER A 138 1.13 14.25 11.39
C SER A 138 1.83 14.47 10.05
N ALA A 139 2.41 13.41 9.47
CA ALA A 139 3.07 13.51 8.17
C ALA A 139 2.07 13.83 7.06
N ARG A 140 2.52 14.56 6.04
CA ARG A 140 1.69 14.89 4.87
C ARG A 140 1.30 13.63 4.09
N PHE A 141 2.23 12.68 3.97
CA PHE A 141 2.01 11.39 3.31
C PHE A 141 2.46 10.25 4.23
N PRO A 142 1.57 9.74 5.09
CA PRO A 142 1.89 8.58 5.90
C PRO A 142 1.73 7.30 5.07
N VAL A 143 2.81 6.53 4.96
CA VAL A 143 2.90 5.33 4.12
C VAL A 143 3.07 4.10 5.00
N LEU A 144 2.14 3.16 4.88
CA LEU A 144 2.16 1.89 5.59
C LEU A 144 3.10 0.90 4.87
N MET A 145 4.09 0.37 5.58
CA MET A 145 4.84 -0.81 5.13
C MET A 145 3.98 -2.06 5.36
N ARG A 146 3.60 -2.77 4.30
CA ARG A 146 2.70 -3.93 4.40
C ARG A 146 3.36 -5.10 5.11
N ARG A 147 2.67 -5.62 6.13
CA ARG A 147 3.06 -6.77 6.96
C ARG A 147 1.82 -7.60 7.29
N PRO A 148 1.96 -8.89 7.67
CA PRO A 148 0.82 -9.76 7.96
C PRO A 148 -0.20 -9.16 8.95
N TRP A 149 0.27 -8.49 10.00
CA TRP A 149 -0.57 -7.88 11.05
C TRP A 149 -1.33 -6.62 10.66
N ASN A 150 -1.04 -6.03 9.50
CA ASN A 150 -1.68 -4.78 9.04
C ASN A 150 -2.46 -4.95 7.73
N ARG A 151 -2.67 -6.20 7.29
CA ARG A 151 -3.33 -6.55 6.02
C ARG A 151 -4.75 -6.06 5.87
N GLU A 152 -5.50 -5.96 6.96
CA GLU A 152 -6.90 -5.55 6.94
C GLU A 152 -7.08 -4.03 6.76
N LEU A 153 -6.01 -3.25 6.91
CA LEU A 153 -6.09 -1.79 6.76
C LEU A 153 -6.14 -1.40 5.30
N THR A 154 -7.16 -0.66 4.92
CA THR A 154 -7.40 -0.26 3.53
C THR A 154 -7.53 1.24 3.39
N GLY A 155 -7.35 1.73 2.17
CA GLY A 155 -7.48 3.15 1.85
C GLY A 155 -6.34 4.04 2.33
N LEU A 156 -5.27 3.46 2.86
CA LEU A 156 -4.04 4.15 3.22
C LEU A 156 -3.06 4.08 2.05
N LEU A 157 -2.11 5.02 2.00
CA LEU A 157 -0.92 4.84 1.16
C LEU A 157 -0.15 3.66 1.76
N ALA A 158 0.11 2.63 0.96
CA ALA A 158 0.79 1.44 1.42
C ALA A 158 1.68 0.87 0.33
N VAL A 159 2.80 0.27 0.75
CA VAL A 159 3.80 -0.35 -0.11
C VAL A 159 4.26 -1.68 0.48
N HIS A 160 4.62 -2.63 -0.37
CA HIS A 160 5.10 -3.95 0.04
C HIS A 160 6.63 -4.03 0.15
N ASN A 161 7.33 -3.16 -0.59
CA ASN A 161 8.78 -3.16 -0.70
C ASN A 161 9.31 -1.73 -0.97
N TYR A 162 10.64 -1.59 -0.98
CA TYR A 162 11.31 -0.31 -1.17
C TYR A 162 11.17 0.26 -2.60
N ASP A 163 11.03 -0.60 -3.61
CA ASP A 163 10.84 -0.17 -4.99
C ASP A 163 9.49 0.53 -5.18
N GLU A 164 8.42 -0.04 -4.62
CA GLU A 164 7.10 0.57 -4.58
C GLU A 164 7.11 1.89 -3.80
N PHE A 165 7.88 1.97 -2.72
CA PHE A 165 8.05 3.23 -1.98
C PHE A 165 8.68 4.33 -2.86
N PHE A 166 9.70 4.01 -3.66
CA PHE A 166 10.28 4.99 -4.58
C PHE A 166 9.32 5.41 -5.70
N GLN A 167 8.46 4.51 -6.19
CA GLN A 167 7.43 4.87 -7.18
C GLN A 167 6.38 5.79 -6.58
N LEU A 168 5.92 5.48 -5.36
CA LEU A 168 5.02 6.38 -4.64
C LEU A 168 5.66 7.74 -4.44
N LEU A 169 6.95 7.80 -4.10
CA LEU A 169 7.69 9.05 -3.98
C LEU A 169 7.75 9.83 -5.30
N ASP A 170 7.98 9.15 -6.42
CA ASP A 170 8.01 9.79 -7.74
C ASP A 170 6.60 10.28 -8.13
N GLN A 171 5.53 9.56 -7.78
CA GLN A 171 4.15 10.01 -7.97
C GLN A 171 3.81 11.22 -7.10
N ILE A 172 4.22 11.21 -5.82
CA ILE A 172 4.07 12.36 -4.93
C ILE A 172 4.76 13.58 -5.55
N LYS A 173 5.98 13.43 -6.07
CA LYS A 173 6.69 14.53 -6.76
C LYS A 173 5.97 14.98 -8.02
N SER A 174 5.52 14.05 -8.86
CA SER A 174 4.78 14.38 -10.09
C SER A 174 3.52 15.18 -9.77
N SER A 175 2.77 14.79 -8.73
CA SER A 175 1.57 15.50 -8.29
C SER A 175 1.84 16.93 -7.80
N MET A 176 3.08 17.23 -7.38
CA MET A 176 3.48 18.56 -6.94
C MET A 176 3.91 19.48 -8.10
N ILE A 177 4.22 18.94 -9.27
CA ILE A 177 4.84 19.68 -10.38
C ILE A 177 3.80 20.10 -11.45
N GLU A 178 2.53 19.68 -11.33
CA GLU A 178 1.44 19.95 -12.30
C GLU A 178 1.71 19.51 -13.76
N ASP A 179 2.85 18.88 -14.05
CA ASP A 179 3.15 18.30 -15.36
C ASP A 179 2.22 17.11 -15.64
N ARG A 180 1.28 17.31 -16.56
CA ARG A 180 0.32 16.29 -16.98
C ARG A 180 0.95 15.41 -18.05
N VAL A 181 1.03 14.12 -17.78
CA VAL A 181 1.46 13.13 -18.78
C VAL A 181 0.37 13.04 -19.86
N GLU A 182 0.74 13.27 -21.12
CA GLU A 182 -0.14 13.01 -22.27
C GLU A 182 -0.25 11.50 -22.50
N PRO A 183 -1.45 10.91 -22.45
CA PRO A 183 -1.61 9.50 -22.70
C PRO A 183 -1.49 9.15 -24.19
N LYS A 184 -0.65 8.17 -24.51
CA LYS A 184 -0.58 7.53 -25.84
C LYS A 184 -0.92 6.05 -25.72
N ALA A 185 -1.78 5.55 -26.61
CA ALA A 185 -2.10 4.13 -26.65
C ALA A 185 -0.88 3.30 -27.13
N PRO A 186 -0.69 2.08 -26.60
CA PRO A 186 -1.45 1.44 -25.52
C PRO A 186 -1.01 1.97 -24.14
N CYS A 187 -1.99 2.31 -23.30
CA CYS A 187 -1.80 2.87 -21.96
C CYS A 187 -2.82 2.28 -21.00
N VAL A 188 -2.40 2.06 -19.75
CA VAL A 188 -3.30 1.69 -18.65
C VAL A 188 -4.04 2.94 -18.17
N VAL A 189 -5.33 2.80 -17.94
CA VAL A 189 -6.21 3.83 -17.39
C VAL A 189 -6.70 3.33 -16.03
N ALA A 190 -5.97 3.69 -14.99
CA ALA A 190 -6.28 3.29 -13.63
C ALA A 190 -7.37 4.19 -13.07
N LEU A 191 -8.55 3.62 -12.83
CA LEU A 191 -9.64 4.31 -12.15
C LEU A 191 -9.50 4.08 -10.65
N VAL A 192 -9.17 5.14 -9.91
CA VAL A 192 -8.93 5.11 -8.47
C VAL A 192 -10.02 5.91 -7.76
N GLY A 193 -10.44 5.47 -6.58
CA GLY A 193 -11.42 6.20 -5.78
C GLY A 193 -12.10 5.29 -4.79
N PRO A 194 -12.92 5.82 -3.87
CA PRO A 194 -13.50 5.00 -2.83
C PRO A 194 -14.53 3.98 -3.33
N SER A 195 -14.93 3.04 -2.46
CA SER A 195 -16.12 2.24 -2.72
C SER A 195 -17.35 3.14 -2.89
N GLY A 196 -18.17 2.89 -3.92
CA GLY A 196 -19.35 3.73 -4.22
C GLY A 196 -19.08 4.89 -5.20
N SER A 197 -17.84 5.06 -5.68
CA SER A 197 -17.48 6.08 -6.68
C SER A 197 -17.78 5.69 -8.14
N ASN A 198 -18.65 4.71 -8.38
CA ASN A 198 -19.07 4.26 -9.73
C ASN A 198 -17.96 3.74 -10.66
N LYS A 199 -16.77 3.40 -10.16
CA LYS A 199 -15.63 2.92 -11.00
C LYS A 199 -15.99 1.77 -11.95
N ASN A 200 -16.70 0.77 -11.44
CA ASN A 200 -17.07 -0.42 -12.23
C ASN A 200 -18.09 -0.07 -13.32
N GLU A 201 -19.03 0.83 -13.04
CA GLU A 201 -20.01 1.30 -14.02
C GLU A 201 -19.35 2.12 -15.12
N ILE A 202 -18.45 3.04 -14.75
CA ILE A 202 -17.64 3.80 -15.71
C ILE A 202 -16.77 2.87 -16.56
N THR A 203 -16.17 1.84 -15.96
CA THR A 203 -15.38 0.82 -16.69
C THR A 203 -16.23 0.13 -17.76
N ARG A 204 -17.46 -0.28 -17.43
CA ARG A 204 -18.38 -0.92 -18.39
C ARG A 204 -18.71 0.03 -19.55
N ARG A 205 -19.14 1.26 -19.24
CA ARG A 205 -19.49 2.27 -20.25
C ARG A 205 -18.30 2.65 -21.14
N LEU A 206 -17.08 2.70 -20.60
CA LEU A 206 -15.86 2.92 -21.39
C LEU A 206 -15.60 1.75 -22.36
N CYS A 207 -15.77 0.50 -21.92
CA CYS A 207 -15.60 -0.67 -22.78
C CYS A 207 -16.63 -0.71 -23.93
N GLU A 208 -17.86 -0.24 -23.69
CA GLU A 208 -18.93 -0.14 -24.71
C GLU A 208 -18.57 0.80 -25.87
N THR A 209 -17.66 1.77 -25.65
CA THR A 209 -17.15 2.65 -26.72
C THR A 209 -16.27 1.92 -27.75
N GLY A 210 -15.82 0.71 -27.45
CA GLY A 210 -14.89 -0.06 -28.27
C GLY A 210 -13.42 0.35 -28.17
N ARG A 211 -13.11 1.53 -27.61
CA ARG A 211 -11.73 2.06 -27.45
C ARG A 211 -11.01 1.51 -26.22
N PHE A 212 -11.74 0.95 -25.26
CA PHE A 212 -11.21 0.45 -23.99
C PHE A 212 -11.45 -1.05 -23.86
N THR A 213 -10.58 -1.70 -23.08
CA THR A 213 -10.70 -3.09 -22.70
C THR A 213 -10.28 -3.27 -21.24
N VAL A 214 -10.78 -4.32 -20.59
CA VAL A 214 -10.48 -4.63 -19.19
C VAL A 214 -9.75 -5.97 -19.12
N PRO A 215 -8.63 -6.07 -18.37
CA PRO A 215 -7.96 -7.35 -18.17
C PRO A 215 -8.76 -8.24 -17.22
N LYS A 216 -8.46 -9.54 -17.24
CA LYS A 216 -8.95 -10.45 -16.19
C LYS A 216 -8.25 -10.12 -14.87
N ALA A 217 -9.03 -9.75 -13.87
CA ALA A 217 -8.55 -9.62 -12.49
C ALA A 217 -8.91 -10.87 -11.68
N TYR A 218 -8.23 -11.08 -10.56
CA TYR A 218 -8.43 -12.22 -9.67
C TYR A 218 -8.76 -11.74 -8.27
N THR A 219 -9.65 -12.45 -7.57
CA THR A 219 -10.01 -12.12 -6.20
C THR A 219 -10.41 -13.34 -5.38
N THR A 220 -10.23 -13.27 -4.07
CA THR A 220 -10.76 -14.29 -3.14
C THR A 220 -12.19 -14.02 -2.70
N LYS A 221 -12.76 -12.86 -3.09
CA LYS A 221 -14.18 -12.56 -2.91
C LYS A 221 -15.02 -13.33 -3.92
N LYS A 222 -16.09 -13.99 -3.47
CA LYS A 222 -17.12 -14.50 -4.39
C LYS A 222 -17.82 -13.33 -5.06
N VAL A 223 -17.66 -13.24 -6.38
CA VAL A 223 -18.23 -12.17 -7.20
C VAL A 223 -18.85 -12.76 -8.46
N SER A 224 -19.87 -12.09 -9.00
CA SER A 224 -20.60 -12.49 -10.20
C SER A 224 -20.43 -11.48 -11.35
N ASP A 225 -19.35 -10.69 -11.33
CA ASP A 225 -19.05 -9.72 -12.37
C ASP A 225 -18.17 -10.30 -13.50
N SER A 226 -18.05 -9.56 -14.62
CA SER A 226 -17.30 -9.99 -15.80
C SER A 226 -15.80 -9.66 -15.74
N ILE A 227 -15.34 -8.95 -14.70
CA ILE A 227 -13.97 -8.44 -14.57
C ILE A 227 -13.12 -9.42 -13.74
N HIS A 228 -13.71 -9.93 -12.67
CA HIS A 228 -13.01 -10.69 -11.64
C HIS A 228 -13.25 -12.19 -11.78
N THR A 229 -12.17 -12.96 -11.67
CA THR A 229 -12.19 -14.42 -11.50
C THR A 229 -11.99 -14.75 -10.03
N THR A 230 -12.94 -15.46 -9.42
CA THR A 230 -12.81 -15.90 -8.03
C THR A 230 -11.83 -17.08 -7.94
N ILE A 231 -10.82 -16.98 -7.06
CA ILE A 231 -9.83 -18.03 -6.73
C ILE A 231 -9.75 -18.23 -5.22
N THR A 232 -9.13 -19.31 -4.76
CA THR A 232 -8.94 -19.53 -3.32
C THR A 232 -7.76 -18.73 -2.76
N GLU A 233 -7.69 -18.61 -1.44
CA GLU A 233 -6.59 -17.94 -0.75
C GLU A 233 -5.26 -18.67 -1.01
N GLU A 234 -5.27 -20.00 -1.01
CA GLU A 234 -4.11 -20.85 -1.29
C GLU A 234 -3.61 -20.66 -2.72
N GLU A 235 -4.52 -20.57 -3.69
CA GLU A 235 -4.17 -20.27 -5.08
C GLU A 235 -3.58 -18.88 -5.23
N PHE A 236 -4.14 -17.88 -4.54
CA PHE A 236 -3.63 -16.51 -4.56
C PHE A 236 -2.20 -16.43 -4.00
N ILE A 237 -1.91 -17.13 -2.91
CA ILE A 237 -0.58 -17.19 -2.30
C ILE A 237 0.41 -17.93 -3.21
N ARG A 238 0.01 -19.10 -3.73
CA ARG A 238 0.85 -19.92 -4.61
C ARG A 238 1.26 -19.16 -5.87
N ASP A 239 0.32 -18.42 -6.46
CA ASP A 239 0.53 -17.69 -7.71
C ASP A 239 1.04 -16.26 -7.48
N SER A 240 1.48 -15.90 -6.26
CA SER A 240 1.92 -14.55 -5.87
C SER A 240 2.92 -13.91 -6.85
N ALA A 241 3.87 -14.69 -7.37
CA ALA A 241 4.87 -14.23 -8.33
C ALA A 241 4.32 -13.95 -9.75
N GLU A 242 3.12 -14.44 -10.08
CA GLU A 242 2.47 -14.19 -11.37
C GLU A 242 1.67 -12.88 -11.41
N PHE A 243 1.42 -12.28 -10.25
CA PHE A 243 0.71 -11.01 -10.14
C PHE A 243 1.65 -9.83 -10.40
N VAL A 244 1.14 -8.83 -11.11
CA VAL A 244 1.83 -7.53 -11.28
C VAL A 244 1.83 -6.79 -9.95
N GLU A 245 0.68 -6.79 -9.29
CA GLU A 245 0.45 -6.21 -7.98
C GLU A 245 -0.71 -6.96 -7.30
N THR A 246 -0.67 -6.99 -5.98
CA THR A 246 -1.70 -7.58 -5.15
C THR A 246 -2.07 -6.62 -4.03
N THR A 247 -3.36 -6.36 -3.87
CA THR A 247 -3.89 -5.58 -2.75
C THR A 247 -4.87 -6.41 -1.94
N ARG A 248 -5.08 -6.02 -0.68
CA ARG A 248 -6.21 -6.51 0.12
C ARG A 248 -7.17 -5.38 0.34
N TYR A 249 -8.44 -5.66 0.04
CA TYR A 249 -9.50 -4.70 0.17
C TYR A 249 -10.71 -5.32 0.89
N ALA A 250 -11.07 -4.73 2.03
CA ALA A 250 -12.17 -5.15 2.89
C ALA A 250 -12.17 -6.66 3.18
N GLY A 251 -10.99 -7.20 3.55
CA GLY A 251 -10.80 -8.61 3.92
C GLY A 251 -10.47 -9.56 2.77
N TYR A 252 -10.62 -9.15 1.51
CA TYR A 252 -10.37 -10.01 0.36
C TYR A 252 -9.11 -9.61 -0.40
N ALA A 253 -8.44 -10.59 -0.99
CA ALA A 253 -7.30 -10.35 -1.87
C ALA A 253 -7.77 -10.02 -3.29
N TYR A 254 -7.04 -9.14 -3.95
CA TYR A 254 -7.25 -8.73 -5.33
C TYR A 254 -5.89 -8.63 -6.03
N GLY A 255 -5.82 -9.06 -7.29
CA GLY A 255 -4.59 -8.95 -8.07
C GLY A 255 -4.85 -9.14 -9.55
N THR A 256 -3.93 -8.64 -10.39
CA THR A 256 -3.96 -8.87 -11.84
C THR A 256 -2.67 -9.53 -12.29
N LYS A 257 -2.77 -10.61 -13.08
CA LYS A 257 -1.59 -11.35 -13.54
C LYS A 257 -0.90 -10.66 -14.72
N TRP A 258 0.42 -10.85 -14.81
CA TRP A 258 1.26 -10.31 -15.89
C TRP A 258 0.74 -10.60 -17.29
N LYS A 259 0.37 -11.86 -17.54
CA LYS A 259 -0.10 -12.34 -18.85
C LYS A 259 -1.36 -11.63 -19.33
N ASP A 260 -2.27 -11.30 -18.41
CA ASP A 260 -3.59 -10.75 -18.74
C ASP A 260 -3.52 -9.25 -19.08
N ILE A 261 -2.53 -8.54 -18.55
CA ILE A 261 -2.26 -7.14 -18.94
C ILE A 261 -1.38 -7.09 -20.21
N THR A 262 -0.28 -7.85 -20.23
CA THR A 262 0.71 -7.79 -21.33
C THR A 262 0.09 -8.11 -22.69
N SER A 263 -0.84 -9.07 -22.74
CA SER A 263 -1.54 -9.42 -23.98
C SER A 263 -2.39 -8.28 -24.53
N LEU A 264 -3.03 -7.48 -23.67
CA LEU A 264 -3.85 -6.33 -24.06
C LEU A 264 -2.99 -5.11 -24.41
N MET A 265 -1.86 -4.95 -23.75
CA MET A 265 -0.90 -3.86 -24.00
C MET A 265 -0.17 -3.97 -25.35
N ASN A 266 -0.32 -5.09 -26.09
CA ASN A 266 0.16 -5.21 -27.47
C ASN A 266 -0.89 -4.80 -28.52
N GLY A 267 -2.08 -4.35 -28.08
CA GLY A 267 -3.17 -3.91 -28.95
C GLY A 267 -3.17 -2.40 -29.21
N ASP A 268 -4.29 -1.92 -29.76
CA ASP A 268 -4.58 -0.51 -30.07
C ASP A 268 -5.55 0.15 -29.06
N LYS A 269 -5.99 -0.61 -28.06
CA LYS A 269 -6.97 -0.17 -27.04
C LYS A 269 -6.31 0.31 -25.76
N TYR A 270 -7.02 1.16 -25.04
CA TYR A 270 -6.68 1.53 -23.67
C TYR A 270 -7.10 0.41 -22.71
N VAL A 271 -6.25 0.11 -21.73
CA VAL A 271 -6.53 -0.93 -20.72
C VAL A 271 -7.09 -0.26 -19.47
N VAL A 272 -8.41 -0.25 -19.30
CA VAL A 272 -9.07 0.37 -18.13
C VAL A 272 -9.10 -0.59 -16.96
N MET A 273 -8.67 -0.12 -15.79
CA MET A 273 -8.59 -0.96 -14.59
C MET A 273 -9.11 -0.21 -13.35
N PRO A 274 -10.25 -0.61 -12.77
CA PRO A 274 -10.69 -0.09 -11.48
C PRO A 274 -9.87 -0.71 -10.34
N MET A 275 -9.16 0.11 -9.58
CA MET A 275 -8.24 -0.34 -8.52
C MET A 275 -8.09 0.70 -7.40
N ASP A 276 -7.27 0.39 -6.39
CA ASP A 276 -6.82 1.37 -5.40
C ASP A 276 -5.61 2.17 -5.91
N LEU A 277 -5.17 3.16 -5.12
CA LEU A 277 -4.05 4.01 -5.51
C LEU A 277 -2.72 3.24 -5.53
N SER A 278 -2.52 2.29 -4.61
CA SER A 278 -1.28 1.50 -4.54
C SER A 278 -1.10 0.67 -5.81
N GLY A 279 -2.15 -0.03 -6.25
CA GLY A 279 -2.14 -0.77 -7.50
C GLY A 279 -1.91 0.13 -8.71
N ALA A 280 -2.53 1.31 -8.75
CA ALA A 280 -2.33 2.26 -9.84
C ALA A 280 -0.89 2.77 -9.96
N ILE A 281 -0.22 2.99 -8.83
CA ILE A 281 1.18 3.40 -8.78
C ILE A 281 2.09 2.24 -9.20
N ALA A 282 1.80 1.00 -8.76
CA ALA A 282 2.55 -0.17 -9.19
C ALA A 282 2.46 -0.38 -10.72
N MET A 283 1.31 -0.10 -11.34
CA MET A 283 1.17 -0.14 -12.80
C MET A 283 2.12 0.81 -13.51
N LYS A 284 2.40 2.01 -12.96
CA LYS A 284 3.36 2.98 -13.54
C LYS A 284 4.78 2.41 -13.67
N ARG A 285 5.17 1.41 -12.86
CA ARG A 285 6.48 0.75 -12.97
C ARG A 285 6.63 -0.02 -14.28
N HIS A 286 5.53 -0.57 -14.76
CA HIS A 286 5.54 -1.63 -15.76
C HIS A 286 4.90 -1.21 -17.07
N TYR A 287 3.98 -0.24 -17.02
CA TYR A 287 3.22 0.22 -18.17
C TYR A 287 3.03 1.75 -18.12
N PRO A 288 2.97 2.42 -19.28
CA PRO A 288 2.42 3.77 -19.35
C PRO A 288 1.03 3.77 -18.71
N THR A 289 0.85 4.57 -17.65
CA THR A 289 -0.36 4.55 -16.84
C THR A 289 -0.82 5.97 -16.53
N VAL A 290 -2.10 6.25 -16.74
CA VAL A 290 -2.79 7.46 -16.27
C VAL A 290 -3.74 7.09 -15.14
N ILE A 291 -3.62 7.80 -14.03
CA ILE A 291 -4.42 7.59 -12.82
C ILE A 291 -5.53 8.64 -12.76
N ILE A 292 -6.77 8.21 -12.84
CA ILE A 292 -7.96 9.07 -12.76
C ILE A 292 -8.67 8.82 -11.44
N PHE A 293 -8.81 9.87 -10.64
CA PHE A 293 -9.62 9.83 -9.43
C PHE A 293 -11.11 9.98 -9.76
N CYS A 294 -11.88 8.94 -9.46
CA CYS A 294 -13.34 8.91 -9.53
C CYS A 294 -13.94 9.56 -8.29
N LYS A 295 -14.37 10.82 -8.44
CA LYS A 295 -14.99 11.62 -7.37
C LYS A 295 -16.50 11.50 -7.42
N CYS A 296 -17.11 11.23 -6.27
CA CYS A 296 -18.56 11.21 -6.07
C CYS A 296 -18.90 11.96 -4.78
N LYS A 297 -20.16 12.35 -4.58
CA LYS A 297 -20.59 12.96 -3.31
C LYS A 297 -20.46 11.94 -2.19
N ARG A 298 -20.04 12.41 -1.01
CA ARG A 298 -19.79 11.54 0.13
C ARG A 298 -21.04 10.77 0.54
N GLU A 299 -22.18 11.46 0.57
CA GLU A 299 -23.47 10.91 0.98
C GLU A 299 -23.87 9.75 0.07
N GLN A 300 -23.70 9.94 -1.25
CA GLN A 300 -24.00 8.91 -2.26
C GLN A 300 -23.06 7.69 -2.15
N MET A 301 -21.77 7.90 -1.85
CA MET A 301 -20.85 6.80 -1.64
C MET A 301 -21.22 5.99 -0.39
N ILE A 302 -21.60 6.67 0.70
CA ILE A 302 -22.04 6.01 1.94
C ILE A 302 -23.34 5.23 1.69
N GLU A 303 -24.34 5.85 1.07
CA GLU A 303 -25.61 5.21 0.71
C GLU A 303 -25.36 3.97 -0.15
N SER A 304 -24.53 4.09 -1.20
CA SER A 304 -24.12 2.96 -2.05
C SER A 304 -23.43 1.83 -1.29
N ILE A 305 -22.65 2.12 -0.23
CA ILE A 305 -22.04 1.08 0.61
C ILE A 305 -23.09 0.41 1.49
N LEU A 306 -24.02 1.18 2.06
CA LEU A 306 -25.06 0.68 2.96
C LEU A 306 -26.08 -0.20 2.23
N GLU A 307 -26.43 0.14 0.99
CA GLU A 307 -27.40 -0.60 0.16
C GLU A 307 -26.85 -1.92 -0.40
N LYS A 308 -25.53 -2.06 -0.52
CA LYS A 308 -24.94 -3.29 -1.07
C LYS A 308 -25.21 -4.49 -0.17
N ASP A 309 -25.47 -5.62 -0.83
CA ASP A 309 -25.56 -6.92 -0.18
C ASP A 309 -24.16 -7.44 0.17
N MET A 310 -23.75 -7.17 1.40
CA MET A 310 -22.47 -7.57 2.01
C MET A 310 -22.61 -7.51 3.53
N ASP A 311 -21.72 -8.20 4.24
CA ASP A 311 -21.76 -8.23 5.70
C ASP A 311 -21.37 -6.88 6.34
N ASN A 312 -21.76 -6.71 7.61
CA ASN A 312 -21.51 -5.46 8.34
C ASN A 312 -20.02 -5.17 8.59
N HIS A 313 -19.18 -6.20 8.65
CA HIS A 313 -17.75 -6.04 8.83
C HIS A 313 -17.10 -5.49 7.55
N GLU A 314 -17.47 -6.02 6.37
CA GLU A 314 -17.06 -5.46 5.07
C GLU A 314 -17.52 -4.00 4.93
N LYS A 315 -18.78 -3.69 5.27
CA LYS A 315 -19.31 -2.31 5.24
C LYS A 315 -18.49 -1.40 6.14
N MET A 316 -18.21 -1.84 7.37
CA MET A 316 -17.40 -1.09 8.33
C MET A 316 -16.01 -0.76 7.76
N LEU A 317 -15.29 -1.74 7.21
CA LEU A 317 -13.96 -1.53 6.63
C LEU A 317 -13.99 -0.50 5.49
N ARG A 318 -14.99 -0.59 4.59
CA ARG A 318 -15.17 0.37 3.49
C ARG A 318 -15.52 1.78 3.97
N LEU A 319 -16.29 1.92 5.04
CA LEU A 319 -16.65 3.23 5.60
C LEU A 319 -15.47 3.88 6.34
N VAL A 320 -14.67 3.08 7.06
CA VAL A 320 -13.48 3.56 7.77
C VAL A 320 -12.39 4.01 6.78
N SER A 321 -12.25 3.33 5.64
CA SER A 321 -11.26 3.69 4.62
C SER A 321 -11.63 4.93 3.80
N LEU A 322 -12.93 5.24 3.69
CA LEU A 322 -13.50 6.27 2.81
C LEU A 322 -12.78 7.63 2.89
N GLU A 323 -12.54 8.14 4.10
CA GLU A 323 -11.92 9.45 4.32
C GLU A 323 -10.46 9.49 3.86
N ASN A 324 -9.73 8.40 4.06
CA ASN A 324 -8.34 8.33 3.63
C ASN A 324 -8.26 8.16 2.11
N GLU A 325 -9.16 7.38 1.51
CA GLU A 325 -9.23 7.24 0.06
C GLU A 325 -9.60 8.53 -0.65
N LEU A 326 -10.42 9.38 -0.05
CA LEU A 326 -10.73 10.69 -0.60
C LEU A 326 -9.49 11.59 -0.73
N LYS A 327 -8.51 11.43 0.16
CA LYS A 327 -7.24 12.20 0.10
C LYS A 327 -6.36 11.77 -1.09
N ASN A 328 -6.54 10.55 -1.61
CA ASN A 328 -5.78 10.04 -2.75
C ASN A 328 -6.00 10.87 -4.03
N ALA A 329 -7.08 11.65 -4.11
CA ALA A 329 -7.33 12.58 -5.21
C ALA A 329 -6.14 13.52 -5.48
N ALA A 330 -5.40 13.90 -4.44
CA ALA A 330 -4.21 14.75 -4.56
C ALA A 330 -3.02 14.07 -5.25
N LEU A 331 -3.05 12.74 -5.40
CA LEU A 331 -1.98 11.94 -6.00
C LEU A 331 -2.36 11.37 -7.37
N CYS A 332 -3.57 11.65 -7.86
CA CYS A 332 -4.02 11.20 -9.19
C CYS A 332 -3.70 12.26 -10.26
N ASP A 333 -3.52 11.81 -11.50
CA ASP A 333 -3.19 12.68 -12.62
C ASP A 333 -4.41 13.53 -13.05
N TYR A 334 -5.62 12.98 -12.92
CA TYR A 334 -6.89 13.66 -13.22
C TYR A 334 -7.93 13.39 -12.14
N VAL A 335 -8.92 14.29 -12.02
CA VAL A 335 -10.11 14.10 -11.18
C VAL A 335 -11.35 14.18 -12.05
N VAL A 336 -12.18 13.13 -12.05
CA VAL A 336 -13.43 13.06 -12.79
C VAL A 336 -14.58 12.81 -11.83
N HIS A 337 -15.62 13.63 -11.94
CA HIS A 337 -16.87 13.47 -11.21
C HIS A 337 -17.73 12.39 -11.88
N THR A 338 -17.88 11.24 -11.21
CA THR A 338 -18.55 10.04 -11.75
C THR A 338 -20.03 9.95 -11.40
N ASP A 339 -20.54 10.91 -10.62
CA ASP A 339 -21.96 11.14 -10.34
C ASP A 339 -22.67 11.92 -11.46
N ARG A 340 -21.92 12.39 -12.47
CA ARG A 340 -22.44 13.15 -13.61
C ARG A 340 -22.62 12.26 -14.84
N GLU A 341 -23.59 12.62 -15.68
CA GLU A 341 -23.88 11.90 -16.92
C GLU A 341 -22.72 11.95 -17.93
N ASP A 342 -22.01 13.08 -17.97
CA ASP A 342 -20.88 13.40 -18.86
C ASP A 342 -19.53 12.77 -18.41
N ALA A 343 -19.52 11.94 -17.37
CA ALA A 343 -18.28 11.37 -16.81
C ALA A 343 -17.45 10.60 -17.85
N VAL A 344 -18.11 9.79 -18.70
CA VAL A 344 -17.45 9.01 -19.75
C VAL A 344 -16.87 9.93 -20.83
N GLU A 345 -17.61 10.95 -21.26
CA GLU A 345 -17.14 11.92 -22.26
C GLU A 345 -15.92 12.70 -21.76
N ARG A 346 -15.92 13.09 -20.48
CA ARG A 346 -14.76 13.73 -19.84
C ARG A 346 -13.53 12.82 -19.87
N ILE A 347 -13.68 11.54 -19.53
CA ILE A 347 -12.58 10.58 -19.63
C ILE A 347 -12.10 10.47 -21.07
N LEU A 348 -13.02 10.32 -22.03
CA LEU A 348 -12.67 10.26 -23.46
C LEU A 348 -11.89 11.50 -23.94
N SER A 349 -12.22 12.69 -23.44
CA SER A 349 -11.54 13.93 -23.82
C SER A 349 -10.06 13.96 -23.43
N ILE A 350 -9.68 13.29 -22.33
CA ILE A 350 -8.28 13.14 -21.89
C ILE A 350 -7.45 12.39 -22.95
N TYR A 351 -8.07 11.47 -23.68
CA TYR A 351 -7.44 10.59 -24.68
C TYR A 351 -7.76 10.98 -26.13
N SER A 352 -8.41 12.14 -26.34
CA SER A 352 -8.86 12.59 -27.67
C SER A 352 -8.20 13.91 -28.11
N ALA A 353 -7.29 14.47 -27.31
CA ALA A 353 -6.50 15.66 -27.68
C ALA A 353 -5.31 15.32 -28.60
N VAL A 354 -5.57 14.58 -29.70
CA VAL A 354 -4.60 14.28 -30.76
C VAL A 354 -5.02 14.95 -32.05
#